data_AF-A0A2D9Z427-F1
#
_entry.id   AF-A0A2D9Z427-F1
#
_cell.length_a   1.000
_cell.length_b   1.000
_cell.length_c   1.000
_cell.angle_alpha   90.00
_cell.angle_beta   90.00
_cell.angle_gamma   90.00
#
_symmetry.space_group_name_H-M   'P 1'
#
loop_
_entity.id
_entity.type
_entity.pdbx_description
1 polymer ?
#
loop_
_entity_poly.entity_id
_entity_poly.type
_entity_poly.pdbx_seq_one_letter_code
_entity_poly.pdbx_strand_id
1 'polypeptide(L)'
;MKHVIKYESPYTYNDFTSEDRPEGRFYDCHGHKLPSVTSILSKTKEDNDGIKQWIERVGEEEANRIRQEAAIRGTNMHYILEKQIVNGNLWDYRPDSPDEKQAYKMACKIMDEGFPRIGQVYGCEVSLFNTDKYAGKADVIGIFEGQPAIMDFKQTNKPKRREWIQDYFYQLVAYALAHNAMYGTDIQKGAILMCSVDLNYQEFVIQGDEFKRVSEDWLKKVDQYWAENIFTDPNEKI
;
A
#
# COMPACT_ATOMS: atom_id res chain seq x y z
N MET A 1 -15.11 18.23 5.02
CA MET A 1 -16.07 18.23 6.16
C MET A 1 -15.55 17.32 7.28
N LYS A 2 -16.04 17.40 8.53
CA LYS A 2 -15.65 16.43 9.59
C LYS A 2 -16.24 15.06 9.25
N HIS A 3 -15.51 14.25 8.49
CA HIS A 3 -15.86 12.85 8.29
C HIS A 3 -15.38 12.07 9.52
N VAL A 4 -16.31 11.85 10.46
CA VAL A 4 -16.08 10.92 11.57
C VAL A 4 -16.34 9.53 11.01
N ILE A 5 -15.25 8.80 10.76
CA ILE A 5 -15.33 7.40 10.34
C ILE A 5 -15.42 6.56 11.60
N LYS A 6 -16.32 5.57 11.61
CA LYS A 6 -16.39 4.59 12.67
C LYS A 6 -15.10 3.77 12.67
N TYR A 7 -14.24 3.95 13.67
CA TYR A 7 -13.06 3.11 13.89
C TYR A 7 -13.39 2.09 14.98
N GLU A 8 -13.66 0.86 14.59
CA GLU A 8 -13.95 -0.25 15.51
C GLU A 8 -13.49 -1.55 14.84
N SER A 9 -12.53 -2.25 15.46
CA SER A 9 -12.03 -3.52 14.95
C SER A 9 -12.76 -4.70 15.59
N PRO A 10 -13.28 -5.65 14.81
CA PRO A 10 -13.67 -6.95 15.34
C PRO A 10 -12.47 -7.90 15.52
N TYR A 11 -11.25 -7.47 15.16
CA TYR A 11 -10.02 -8.27 15.20
C TYR A 11 -8.95 -7.63 16.09
N THR A 12 -8.12 -8.46 16.72
CA THR A 12 -6.89 -8.01 17.39
C THR A 12 -5.74 -8.12 16.40
N TYR A 13 -5.22 -6.97 15.98
CA TYR A 13 -4.05 -6.89 15.11
C TYR A 13 -2.77 -6.90 15.94
N ASN A 14 -1.79 -7.69 15.49
CA ASN A 14 -0.46 -7.75 16.08
C ASN A 14 0.48 -6.85 15.27
N ASP A 15 1.45 -6.26 15.94
CA ASP A 15 2.53 -5.52 15.28
C ASP A 15 3.67 -6.47 14.90
N PHE A 16 4.19 -6.32 13.68
CA PHE A 16 5.41 -6.99 13.24
C PHE A 16 6.51 -5.96 13.03
N THR A 17 7.73 -6.31 13.43
CA THR A 17 8.89 -5.48 13.13
C THR A 17 9.37 -5.77 11.71
N SER A 18 9.94 -4.76 11.04
CA SER A 18 10.53 -4.92 9.72
C SER A 18 11.97 -4.45 9.69
N GLU A 19 12.76 -5.06 8.83
CA GLU A 19 14.14 -4.67 8.56
C GLU A 19 14.40 -4.60 7.06
N ASP A 20 15.19 -3.60 6.64
CA ASP A 20 15.66 -3.47 5.26
C ASP A 20 17.00 -4.21 5.10
N ARG A 21 17.04 -5.15 4.15
CA ARG A 21 18.21 -5.95 3.78
C ARG A 21 18.59 -5.71 2.31
N PRO A 22 19.81 -6.07 1.86
CA PRO A 22 20.17 -5.97 0.44
C PRO A 22 19.21 -6.70 -0.52
N GLU A 23 18.59 -7.79 -0.05
CA GLU A 23 17.64 -8.60 -0.80
C GLU A 23 16.24 -7.97 -0.87
N GLY A 24 15.93 -7.04 0.04
CA GLY A 24 14.64 -6.37 0.17
C GLY A 24 14.26 -6.15 1.63
N ARG A 25 13.04 -5.66 1.84
CA ARG A 25 12.45 -5.52 3.18
C ARG A 25 11.84 -6.83 3.63
N PHE A 26 12.15 -7.24 4.85
CA PHE A 26 11.60 -8.43 5.52
C PHE A 26 10.88 -8.03 6.80
N TYR A 27 9.85 -8.79 7.17
CA TYR A 27 9.15 -8.68 8.44
C TYR A 27 9.47 -9.88 9.33
N ASP A 28 9.54 -9.65 10.63
CA ASP A 28 9.59 -10.69 11.65
C ASP A 28 8.17 -11.01 12.12
N CYS A 29 7.64 -12.12 11.62
CA CYS A 29 6.30 -12.61 11.95
C CYS A 29 6.46 -13.79 12.91
N HIS A 30 6.62 -13.49 14.20
CA HIS A 30 6.78 -14.50 15.26
C HIS A 30 8.02 -15.41 15.06
N GLY A 31 9.16 -14.83 14.69
CA GLY A 31 10.40 -15.56 14.42
C GLY A 31 10.55 -16.03 12.96
N HIS A 32 9.50 -15.91 12.15
CA HIS A 32 9.57 -16.20 10.71
C HIS A 32 9.88 -14.93 9.93
N LYS A 33 11.02 -14.92 9.22
CA LYS A 33 11.43 -13.80 8.37
C LYS A 33 10.78 -13.93 7.00
N LEU A 34 9.79 -13.07 6.74
CA LEU A 34 9.02 -13.10 5.49
C LEU A 34 9.35 -11.87 4.62
N PRO A 35 9.53 -12.03 3.30
CA PRO A 35 9.74 -10.90 2.41
C PRO A 35 8.49 -10.03 2.36
N SER A 36 8.68 -8.73 2.20
CA SER A 36 7.59 -7.80 2.02
C SER A 36 6.92 -7.96 0.65
N VAL A 37 5.62 -7.66 0.57
CA VAL A 37 4.87 -7.61 -0.70
C VAL A 37 5.59 -6.75 -1.75
N THR A 38 6.09 -5.57 -1.35
CA THR A 38 6.84 -4.68 -2.24
C THR A 38 8.17 -5.27 -2.71
N SER A 39 8.85 -6.07 -1.89
CA SER A 39 10.10 -6.74 -2.28
C SER A 39 9.86 -7.84 -3.30
N ILE A 40 8.83 -8.66 -3.10
CA ILE A 40 8.41 -9.67 -4.09
C ILE A 40 8.08 -8.99 -5.42
N LEU A 41 7.27 -7.93 -5.40
CA LEU A 41 6.91 -7.19 -6.61
C LEU A 41 8.14 -6.59 -7.30
N SER A 42 9.10 -6.05 -6.55
CA SER A 42 10.31 -5.49 -7.12
C SER A 42 11.22 -6.55 -7.75
N LYS A 43 11.30 -7.74 -7.16
CA LYS A 43 12.18 -8.83 -7.62
C LYS A 43 11.58 -9.65 -8.77
N THR A 44 10.25 -9.70 -8.86
CA THR A 44 9.51 -10.39 -9.93
C THR A 44 8.99 -9.43 -10.99
N LYS A 45 9.57 -8.22 -11.06
CA LYS A 45 9.22 -7.22 -12.06
C LYS A 45 9.94 -7.56 -13.35
N GLU A 46 9.18 -7.63 -14.44
CA GLU A 46 9.78 -7.66 -15.77
C GLU A 46 10.51 -6.34 -16.03
N ASP A 47 11.70 -6.42 -16.62
CA ASP A 47 12.49 -5.23 -16.96
C ASP A 47 11.65 -4.28 -17.82
N ASN A 48 11.37 -3.11 -17.27
CA ASN A 48 10.63 -2.07 -17.96
C ASN A 48 11.59 -0.93 -18.33
N ASP A 49 11.92 -0.87 -19.62
CA ASP A 49 12.73 0.19 -20.23
C ASP A 49 12.20 1.61 -19.94
N GLY A 50 10.91 1.76 -19.61
CA GLY A 50 10.29 3.06 -19.35
C GLY A 50 10.89 3.82 -18.16
N ILE A 51 11.34 3.13 -17.11
CA ILE A 51 12.04 3.80 -15.99
C ILE A 51 13.43 4.25 -16.45
N LYS A 52 14.15 3.39 -17.18
CA LYS A 52 15.48 3.69 -17.69
C LYS A 52 15.45 4.88 -18.67
N GLN A 53 14.57 4.84 -19.66
CA GLN A 53 14.34 5.93 -20.60
C GLN A 53 13.91 7.23 -19.90
N TRP A 54 13.11 7.12 -18.82
CA TRP A 54 12.74 8.29 -18.03
C TRP A 54 13.95 8.90 -17.31
N ILE A 55 14.81 8.07 -16.68
CA ILE A 55 16.05 8.52 -16.03
C ILE A 55 16.99 9.14 -17.07
N GLU A 56 17.19 8.49 -18.22
CA GLU A 56 18.03 9.02 -19.32
C GLU A 56 17.55 10.39 -19.81
N ARG A 57 16.23 10.62 -19.83
CA ARG A 57 15.64 11.90 -20.25
C ARG A 57 15.79 13.02 -19.22
N VAL A 58 15.63 12.74 -17.93
CA VAL A 58 15.64 13.77 -16.88
C VAL A 58 17.02 13.96 -16.24
N GLY A 59 17.90 12.96 -16.35
CA GLY A 59 19.18 12.89 -15.66
C GLY A 59 19.08 12.18 -14.30
N GLU A 60 20.16 11.50 -13.91
CA GLU A 60 20.17 10.67 -12.68
C GLU A 60 19.97 11.48 -11.40
N GLU A 61 20.66 12.62 -11.26
CA GLU A 61 20.53 13.51 -10.10
C GLU A 61 19.10 14.02 -9.95
N GLU A 62 18.50 14.48 -11.04
CA GLU A 62 17.13 14.99 -11.06
C GLU A 62 16.11 13.87 -10.82
N ALA A 63 16.32 12.69 -11.39
CA ALA A 63 15.50 11.51 -11.12
C ALA A 63 15.51 11.16 -9.63
N ASN A 64 16.68 11.21 -8.99
CA ASN A 64 16.83 10.96 -7.56
C ASN A 64 16.14 12.04 -6.72
N ARG A 65 16.28 13.32 -7.08
CA ARG A 65 15.57 14.43 -6.43
C ARG A 65 14.05 14.25 -6.50
N ILE A 66 13.50 14.00 -7.70
CA ILE A 66 12.06 13.78 -7.91
C ILE A 66 11.55 12.58 -7.08
N ARG A 67 12.34 11.50 -7.01
CA ARG A 67 11.99 10.32 -6.21
C ARG A 67 11.94 10.62 -4.72
N GLN A 68 12.94 11.34 -4.19
CA GLN A 68 12.99 11.72 -2.78
C GLN A 68 11.81 12.64 -2.42
N GLU A 69 11.53 13.67 -3.22
CA GLU A 69 10.39 14.56 -3.01
C GLU A 69 9.06 13.80 -3.05
N ALA A 70 8.92 12.85 -3.97
CA ALA A 70 7.75 11.99 -4.06
C ALA A 70 7.59 11.08 -2.83
N ALA A 71 8.69 10.52 -2.31
CA ALA A 71 8.68 9.69 -1.12
C ALA A 71 8.29 10.51 0.12
N ILE A 72 8.92 11.68 0.34
CA ILE A 72 8.63 12.58 1.47
C ILE A 72 7.15 13.00 1.46
N ARG A 73 6.65 13.43 0.30
CA ARG A 73 5.24 13.82 0.14
C ARG A 73 4.29 12.66 0.40
N GLY A 74 4.63 11.45 -0.05
CA GLY A 74 3.88 10.23 0.25
C GLY A 74 3.79 9.97 1.75
N THR A 75 4.93 9.95 2.44
CA THR A 75 5.01 9.76 3.90
C THR A 75 4.15 10.79 4.65
N ASN A 76 4.28 12.07 4.31
CA ASN A 76 3.50 13.13 4.94
C ASN A 76 1.99 12.98 4.67
N MET A 77 1.61 12.59 3.45
CA MET A 77 0.21 12.39 3.09
C MET A 77 -0.41 11.21 3.86
N HIS A 78 0.28 10.07 3.94
CA HIS A 78 -0.20 8.91 4.72
C HIS A 78 -0.36 9.27 6.20
N TYR A 79 0.64 9.92 6.80
CA TYR A 79 0.58 10.37 8.19
C TYR A 79 -0.65 11.25 8.49
N ILE A 80 -0.98 12.17 7.58
CA ILE A 80 -2.16 13.05 7.73
C ILE A 80 -3.45 12.22 7.64
N LEU A 81 -3.57 11.33 6.65
CA LEU A 81 -4.76 10.49 6.46
C LEU A 81 -4.97 9.52 7.64
N GLU A 82 -3.90 8.87 8.09
CA GLU A 82 -3.90 7.99 9.27
C GLU A 82 -4.37 8.76 10.51
N LYS A 83 -3.78 9.95 10.77
CA LYS A 83 -4.21 10.79 11.89
C LYS A 83 -5.69 11.14 11.84
N GLN A 84 -6.24 11.42 10.66
CA GLN A 84 -7.67 11.67 10.54
C GLN A 84 -8.49 10.42 10.83
N ILE A 85 -8.09 9.27 10.29
CA ILE A 85 -8.81 8.01 10.47
C ILE A 85 -8.83 7.61 11.94
N VAL A 86 -7.68 7.65 12.61
CA VAL A 86 -7.51 7.18 14.00
C VAL A 86 -8.07 8.19 15.00
N ASN A 87 -7.72 9.47 14.86
CA ASN A 87 -8.02 10.48 15.90
C ASN A 87 -9.23 11.36 15.57
N GLY A 88 -9.69 11.38 14.32
CA GLY A 88 -10.81 12.23 13.88
C GLY A 88 -10.57 13.75 14.03
N ASN A 89 -9.32 14.17 14.26
CA ASN A 89 -8.96 15.55 14.60
C ASN A 89 -7.69 16.05 13.91
N LEU A 90 -7.77 16.34 12.62
CA LEU A 90 -6.75 17.13 11.91
C LEU A 90 -6.89 18.64 12.09
N TRP A 91 -7.84 19.14 12.87
CA TRP A 91 -8.18 20.58 12.94
C TRP A 91 -7.02 21.46 13.42
N ASP A 92 -6.10 20.88 14.20
CA ASP A 92 -4.91 21.57 14.72
C ASP A 92 -3.65 21.29 13.90
N TYR A 93 -3.74 20.49 12.82
CA TYR A 93 -2.59 20.28 11.94
C TYR A 93 -2.28 21.57 11.16
N ARG A 94 -1.05 22.06 11.32
CA ARG A 94 -0.54 23.27 10.66
C ARG A 94 0.71 22.88 9.90
N PRO A 95 0.62 22.63 8.58
CA PRO A 95 1.80 22.32 7.79
C PRO A 95 2.66 23.58 7.61
N ASP A 96 3.95 23.47 7.88
CA ASP A 96 4.86 24.62 7.92
C ASP A 96 5.65 24.75 6.62
N SER A 97 6.13 23.63 6.09
CA SER A 97 6.90 23.57 4.84
C SER A 97 6.01 23.53 3.59
N PRO A 98 6.54 23.91 2.40
CA PRO A 98 5.84 23.74 1.12
C PRO A 98 5.41 22.29 0.86
N ASP A 99 6.26 21.31 1.18
CA ASP A 99 5.98 19.89 0.96
C ASP A 99 4.86 19.36 1.86
N GLU A 100 4.84 19.74 3.14
CA GLU A 100 3.75 19.41 4.05
C GLU A 100 2.44 20.07 3.63
N LYS A 101 2.49 21.34 3.16
CA LYS A 101 1.30 22.05 2.65
C LYS A 101 0.73 21.32 1.44
N GLN A 102 1.58 20.82 0.55
CA GLN A 102 1.15 20.06 -0.61
C GLN A 102 0.57 18.70 -0.22
N ALA A 103 1.25 17.94 0.65
CA ALA A 103 0.77 16.67 1.17
C ALA A 103 -0.59 16.84 1.88
N TYR A 104 -0.77 17.91 2.67
CA TYR A 104 -2.02 18.24 3.33
C TYR A 104 -3.15 18.51 2.34
N LYS A 105 -2.93 19.30 1.29
CA LYS A 105 -3.95 19.53 0.24
C LYS A 105 -4.35 18.23 -0.45
N MET A 106 -3.38 17.37 -0.75
CA MET A 106 -3.64 16.08 -1.38
C MET A 106 -4.41 15.14 -0.46
N ALA A 107 -4.06 15.09 0.82
CA ALA A 107 -4.80 14.34 1.83
C ALA A 107 -6.24 14.87 1.96
N CYS A 108 -6.44 16.20 2.03
CA CYS A 108 -7.78 16.80 2.03
C CYS A 108 -8.60 16.38 0.82
N LYS A 109 -8.01 16.33 -0.37
CA LYS A 109 -8.68 15.85 -1.57
C LYS A 109 -9.15 14.39 -1.45
N ILE A 110 -8.30 13.50 -0.94
CA ILE A 110 -8.67 12.09 -0.66
C ILE A 110 -9.74 12.02 0.43
N MET A 111 -9.67 12.85 1.47
CA MET A 111 -10.68 12.89 2.53
C MET A 111 -12.03 13.37 2.01
N ASP A 112 -12.07 14.38 1.16
CA ASP A 112 -13.33 14.93 0.66
C ASP A 112 -14.00 13.99 -0.36
N GLU A 113 -13.23 13.26 -1.18
CA GLU A 113 -13.79 12.41 -2.24
C GLU A 113 -13.82 10.90 -1.89
N GLY A 114 -12.81 10.39 -1.17
CA GLY A 114 -12.70 8.99 -0.82
C GLY A 114 -13.42 8.61 0.47
N PHE A 115 -13.21 9.36 1.55
CA PHE A 115 -13.70 8.99 2.88
C PHE A 115 -15.22 8.87 3.03
N PRO A 116 -16.07 9.63 2.29
CA PRO A 116 -17.52 9.45 2.37
C PRO A 116 -18.01 8.03 2.06
N ARG A 117 -17.20 7.21 1.38
CA ARG A 117 -17.51 5.82 1.02
C ARG A 117 -16.96 4.79 2.01
N ILE A 118 -16.20 5.22 3.01
CA ILE A 118 -15.70 4.37 4.09
C ILE A 118 -16.76 4.30 5.18
N GLY A 119 -17.43 3.14 5.30
CA GLY A 119 -18.47 2.94 6.31
C GLY A 119 -17.91 2.65 7.70
N GLN A 120 -16.81 1.90 7.76
CA GLN A 120 -16.13 1.52 8.99
C GLN A 120 -14.67 1.19 8.70
N VAL A 121 -13.78 1.53 9.63
CA VAL A 121 -12.38 1.09 9.63
C VAL A 121 -12.22 0.04 10.72
N TYR A 122 -11.68 -1.11 10.33
CA TYR A 122 -11.25 -2.17 11.24
C TYR A 122 -9.84 -1.89 11.72
N GLY A 123 -8.96 -1.49 10.82
CA GLY A 123 -7.58 -1.16 11.17
C GLY A 123 -6.95 -0.22 10.16
N CYS A 124 -5.95 0.52 10.62
CA CYS A 124 -5.14 1.41 9.82
C CYS A 124 -3.68 1.09 10.11
N GLU A 125 -2.84 1.01 9.09
CA GLU A 125 -1.42 0.68 9.23
C GLU A 125 -1.23 -0.69 9.94
N VAL A 126 -1.96 -1.70 9.46
CA VAL A 126 -2.01 -3.04 10.07
C VAL A 126 -0.99 -3.96 9.44
N SER A 127 -0.16 -4.59 10.27
CA SER A 127 0.75 -5.65 9.83
C SER A 127 0.00 -6.95 9.54
N LEU A 128 0.23 -7.52 8.35
CA LEU A 128 -0.38 -8.74 7.87
C LEU A 128 0.67 -9.67 7.29
N PHE A 129 0.45 -10.98 7.39
CA PHE A 129 1.28 -11.98 6.76
C PHE A 129 0.47 -13.16 6.23
N ASN A 130 1.04 -13.82 5.23
CA ASN A 130 0.60 -15.12 4.76
C ASN A 130 1.75 -16.09 5.07
N THR A 131 1.48 -17.08 5.92
CA THR A 131 2.48 -18.03 6.44
C THR A 131 3.33 -18.60 5.32
N ASP A 132 4.65 -18.58 5.52
CA ASP A 132 5.68 -19.07 4.58
C ASP A 132 5.69 -18.40 3.20
N LYS A 133 4.99 -17.27 3.02
CA LYS A 133 4.87 -16.60 1.72
C LYS A 133 5.38 -15.17 1.73
N TYR A 134 4.74 -14.30 2.50
CA TYR A 134 5.03 -12.86 2.50
C TYR A 134 4.39 -12.16 3.68
N ALA A 135 4.84 -10.92 3.93
CA ALA A 135 4.27 -10.03 4.92
C ALA A 135 4.19 -8.59 4.39
N GLY A 136 3.51 -7.72 5.12
CA GLY A 136 3.51 -6.29 4.83
C GLY A 136 2.54 -5.55 5.72
N LYS A 137 2.28 -4.30 5.34
CA LYS A 137 1.45 -3.38 6.11
C LYS A 137 0.38 -2.79 5.19
N ALA A 138 -0.88 -2.98 5.56
CA ALA A 138 -2.01 -2.43 4.82
C ALA A 138 -2.36 -1.06 5.38
N ASP A 139 -2.57 -0.07 4.49
CA ASP A 139 -2.92 1.29 4.90
C ASP A 139 -4.25 1.31 5.67
N VAL A 140 -5.31 0.74 5.11
CA VAL A 140 -6.63 0.68 5.75
C VAL A 140 -7.35 -0.62 5.40
N ILE A 141 -7.97 -1.23 6.40
CA ILE A 141 -8.82 -2.41 6.29
C ILE A 141 -10.19 -2.02 6.87
N GLY A 142 -11.28 -2.28 6.16
CA GLY A 142 -12.60 -1.87 6.64
C GLY A 142 -13.74 -2.13 5.66
N ILE A 143 -14.87 -1.46 5.88
CA ILE A 143 -16.02 -1.45 4.98
C ILE A 143 -15.89 -0.28 4.00
N PHE A 144 -15.78 -0.59 2.71
CA PHE A 144 -15.79 0.39 1.62
C PHE A 144 -16.97 0.13 0.67
N GLU A 145 -17.90 1.10 0.61
CA GLU A 145 -19.16 0.99 -0.13
C GLU A 145 -19.96 -0.28 0.25
N GLY A 146 -20.07 -0.54 1.55
CA GLY A 146 -20.89 -1.62 2.11
C GLY A 146 -20.25 -3.01 2.09
N GLN A 147 -19.02 -3.18 1.60
CA GLN A 147 -18.32 -4.46 1.57
C GLN A 147 -16.94 -4.39 2.25
N PRO A 148 -16.48 -5.47 2.90
CA PRO A 148 -15.10 -5.57 3.38
C PRO A 148 -14.09 -5.36 2.26
N ALA A 149 -13.12 -4.49 2.46
CA ALA A 149 -12.11 -4.13 1.47
C ALA A 149 -10.78 -3.75 2.11
N ILE A 150 -9.70 -3.95 1.34
CA ILE A 150 -8.43 -3.27 1.55
C ILE A 150 -8.47 -1.93 0.82
N MET A 151 -8.12 -0.85 1.48
CA MET A 151 -7.96 0.47 0.86
C MET A 151 -6.52 0.91 1.01
N ASP A 152 -5.96 1.47 -0.04
CA ASP A 152 -4.57 1.92 -0.10
C ASP A 152 -4.51 3.32 -0.70
N PHE A 153 -3.81 4.22 0.00
CA PHE A 153 -3.65 5.61 -0.38
C PHE A 153 -2.43 5.76 -1.26
N LYS A 154 -2.55 6.50 -2.36
CA LYS A 154 -1.42 6.76 -3.25
C LYS A 154 -1.32 8.24 -3.63
N GLN A 155 -0.09 8.74 -3.73
CA GLN A 155 0.20 10.02 -4.37
C GLN A 155 0.81 9.79 -5.75
N THR A 156 0.62 10.73 -6.67
CA THR A 156 1.29 10.68 -7.96
C THR A 156 1.63 12.06 -8.54
N ASN A 157 2.67 12.12 -9.39
CA ASN A 157 2.98 13.35 -10.12
C ASN A 157 2.05 13.58 -11.32
N LYS A 158 1.53 12.51 -11.92
CA LYS A 158 0.64 12.56 -13.09
C LYS A 158 -0.48 11.56 -12.95
N PRO A 159 -1.70 11.88 -13.42
CA PRO A 159 -2.80 10.92 -13.44
C PRO A 159 -2.38 9.58 -14.04
N LYS A 160 -2.80 8.49 -13.38
CA LYS A 160 -2.49 7.12 -13.78
C LYS A 160 -3.58 6.57 -14.66
N ARG A 161 -3.18 5.66 -15.56
CA ARG A 161 -4.09 4.77 -16.30
C ARG A 161 -4.14 3.43 -15.59
N ARG A 162 -5.28 2.74 -15.67
CA ARG A 162 -5.53 1.48 -14.95
C ARG A 162 -4.46 0.43 -15.25
N GLU A 163 -4.07 0.31 -16.52
CA GLU A 163 -3.06 -0.63 -17.00
C GLU A 163 -1.64 -0.36 -16.45
N TRP A 164 -1.38 0.82 -15.88
CA TRP A 164 -0.06 1.18 -15.33
C TRP A 164 0.08 0.89 -13.84
N ILE A 165 -0.99 0.47 -13.16
CA ILE A 165 -1.03 0.33 -11.70
C ILE A 165 -1.32 -1.11 -11.25
N GLN A 166 -1.03 -2.08 -12.11
CA GLN A 166 -1.23 -3.50 -11.81
C GLN A 166 -0.50 -3.93 -10.51
N ASP A 167 0.68 -3.39 -10.25
CA ASP A 167 1.43 -3.64 -8.99
C ASP A 167 0.65 -3.17 -7.74
N TYR A 168 -0.16 -2.12 -7.85
CA TYR A 168 -1.00 -1.65 -6.74
C TYR A 168 -2.17 -2.63 -6.50
N PHE A 169 -2.72 -3.20 -7.57
CA PHE A 169 -3.74 -4.24 -7.44
C PHE A 169 -3.18 -5.52 -6.79
N TYR A 170 -1.93 -5.88 -7.09
CA TYR A 170 -1.25 -6.97 -6.39
C TYR A 170 -1.09 -6.70 -4.89
N GLN A 171 -0.77 -5.47 -4.49
CA GLN A 171 -0.71 -5.11 -3.06
C GLN A 171 -2.05 -5.30 -2.36
N LEU A 172 -3.14 -4.83 -2.98
CA LEU A 172 -4.49 -4.97 -2.43
C LEU A 172 -4.88 -6.44 -2.21
N VAL A 173 -4.70 -7.30 -3.22
CA VAL A 173 -5.04 -8.73 -3.07
C VAL A 173 -4.09 -9.44 -2.11
N ALA A 174 -2.81 -9.07 -2.07
CA ALA A 174 -1.84 -9.68 -1.16
C ALA A 174 -2.29 -9.50 0.30
N TYR A 175 -2.67 -8.28 0.67
CA TYR A 175 -3.14 -7.94 2.00
C TYR A 175 -4.52 -8.54 2.30
N ALA A 176 -5.44 -8.56 1.33
CA ALA A 176 -6.72 -9.22 1.51
C ALA A 176 -6.56 -10.72 1.78
N LEU A 177 -5.73 -11.42 1.00
CA LEU A 177 -5.45 -12.85 1.17
C LEU A 177 -4.73 -13.14 2.50
N ALA A 178 -3.80 -12.27 2.93
CA ALA A 178 -3.14 -12.39 4.23
C ALA A 178 -4.14 -12.21 5.37
N HIS A 179 -5.01 -11.19 5.31
CA HIS A 179 -6.06 -10.98 6.30
C HIS A 179 -7.04 -12.16 6.36
N ASN A 180 -7.46 -12.68 5.20
CA ASN A 180 -8.32 -13.86 5.10
C ASN A 180 -7.68 -15.08 5.77
N ALA A 181 -6.38 -15.30 5.56
CA ALA A 181 -5.65 -16.40 6.19
C ALA A 181 -5.50 -16.23 7.72
N MET A 182 -5.18 -15.02 8.19
CA MET A 182 -4.94 -14.74 9.62
C MET A 182 -6.23 -14.73 10.45
N TYR A 183 -7.32 -14.21 9.89
CA TYR A 183 -8.55 -13.89 10.64
C TYR A 183 -9.79 -14.65 10.16
N GLY A 184 -9.63 -15.57 9.20
CA GLY A 184 -10.74 -16.38 8.67
C GLY A 184 -11.80 -15.55 7.91
N THR A 185 -11.39 -14.42 7.32
CA THR A 185 -12.28 -13.54 6.55
C THR A 185 -12.38 -13.93 5.07
N ASP A 186 -13.26 -13.25 4.34
CA ASP A 186 -13.42 -13.39 2.88
C ASP A 186 -13.46 -12.02 2.18
N ILE A 187 -12.38 -11.24 2.35
CA ILE A 187 -12.20 -9.96 1.67
C ILE A 187 -11.90 -10.23 0.19
N GLN A 188 -12.78 -9.74 -0.70
CA GLN A 188 -12.68 -9.89 -2.15
C GLN A 188 -12.77 -8.55 -2.90
N LYS A 189 -12.51 -7.44 -2.19
CA LYS A 189 -12.53 -6.08 -2.73
C LYS A 189 -11.28 -5.32 -2.32
N GLY A 190 -10.76 -4.52 -3.24
CA GLY A 190 -9.66 -3.59 -2.99
C GLY A 190 -9.90 -2.25 -3.67
N ALA A 191 -9.46 -1.16 -3.06
CA ALA A 191 -9.60 0.19 -3.62
C ALA A 191 -8.30 0.99 -3.47
N ILE A 192 -7.79 1.51 -4.58
CA ILE A 192 -6.74 2.53 -4.57
C ILE A 192 -7.40 3.90 -4.55
N LEU A 193 -7.09 4.70 -3.54
CA LEU A 193 -7.55 6.09 -3.38
C LEU A 193 -6.36 7.01 -3.63
N MET A 194 -6.32 7.64 -4.81
CA MET A 194 -5.13 8.32 -5.32
C MET A 194 -5.37 9.81 -5.52
N CYS A 195 -4.35 10.62 -5.24
CA CYS A 195 -4.36 12.03 -5.58
C CYS A 195 -3.08 12.42 -6.33
N SER A 196 -3.22 13.24 -7.38
CA SER A 196 -2.07 13.82 -8.06
C SER A 196 -1.61 15.13 -7.40
N VAL A 197 -0.38 15.56 -7.67
CA VAL A 197 0.12 16.87 -7.22
C VAL A 197 -0.73 18.05 -7.71
N ASP A 198 -1.41 17.89 -8.84
CA ASP A 198 -2.37 18.87 -9.37
C ASP A 198 -3.76 18.76 -8.73
N LEU A 199 -3.88 18.03 -7.61
CA LEU A 199 -5.11 17.79 -6.86
C LEU A 199 -6.21 17.11 -7.68
N ASN A 200 -5.83 16.22 -8.61
CA ASN A 200 -6.78 15.33 -9.27
C ASN A 200 -6.93 14.04 -8.46
N TYR A 201 -8.16 13.75 -8.03
CA TYR A 201 -8.49 12.49 -7.38
C TYR A 201 -8.72 11.41 -8.43
N GLN A 202 -8.21 10.21 -8.18
CA GLN A 202 -8.49 9.02 -8.97
C GLN A 202 -8.75 7.85 -8.03
N GLU A 203 -9.70 7.02 -8.41
CA GLU A 203 -10.04 5.82 -7.69
C GLU A 203 -10.01 4.62 -8.62
N PHE A 204 -9.42 3.53 -8.13
CA PHE A 204 -9.39 2.28 -8.85
C PHE A 204 -9.81 1.14 -7.92
N VAL A 205 -11.01 0.63 -8.15
CA VAL A 205 -11.57 -0.51 -7.42
C VAL A 205 -11.36 -1.79 -8.21
N ILE A 206 -11.03 -2.88 -7.52
CA ILE A 206 -11.02 -4.26 -8.03
C ILE A 206 -11.96 -5.10 -7.15
N GLN A 207 -12.79 -5.94 -7.77
CA GLN A 207 -13.72 -6.86 -7.10
C GLN A 207 -14.15 -7.98 -8.06
N GLY A 208 -14.78 -9.05 -7.55
CA GLY A 208 -15.31 -10.15 -8.37
C GLY A 208 -14.24 -10.85 -9.20
N ASP A 209 -14.53 -11.13 -10.47
CA ASP A 209 -13.63 -11.87 -11.37
C ASP A 209 -12.27 -11.21 -11.55
N GLU A 210 -12.22 -9.87 -11.52
CA GLU A 210 -10.95 -9.15 -11.62
C GLU A 210 -10.09 -9.37 -10.38
N PHE A 211 -10.69 -9.26 -9.18
CA PHE A 211 -9.98 -9.52 -7.93
C PHE A 211 -9.43 -10.95 -7.89
N LYS A 212 -10.24 -11.92 -8.35
CA LYS A 212 -9.81 -13.32 -8.46
C LYS A 212 -8.62 -13.48 -9.39
N ARG A 213 -8.70 -12.93 -10.62
CA ARG A 213 -7.61 -12.99 -11.59
C ARG A 213 -6.32 -12.35 -11.05
N VAL A 214 -6.44 -11.17 -10.44
CA VAL A 214 -5.28 -10.48 -9.83
C VAL A 214 -4.70 -11.27 -8.66
N SER A 215 -5.54 -11.96 -7.88
CA SER A 215 -5.11 -12.85 -6.80
C SER A 215 -4.30 -14.04 -7.33
N GLU A 216 -4.79 -14.68 -8.39
CA GLU A 216 -4.08 -15.78 -9.06
C GLU A 216 -2.73 -15.32 -9.63
N ASP A 217 -2.70 -14.15 -10.27
CA ASP A 217 -1.47 -13.58 -10.83
C ASP A 217 -0.47 -13.14 -9.74
N TRP A 218 -0.95 -12.62 -8.60
CA TRP A 218 -0.13 -12.34 -7.43
C TRP A 218 0.51 -13.62 -6.87
N LEU A 219 -0.26 -14.70 -6.71
CA LEU A 219 0.26 -15.96 -6.18
C LEU A 219 1.34 -16.55 -7.10
N LYS A 220 1.19 -16.45 -8.42
CA LYS A 220 2.26 -16.84 -9.37
C LYS A 220 3.54 -16.04 -9.15
N LYS A 221 3.45 -14.75 -8.83
CA LYS A 221 4.62 -13.92 -8.49
C LYS A 221 5.27 -14.35 -7.17
N VAL A 222 4.47 -14.72 -6.18
CA VAL A 222 5.00 -15.29 -4.93
C VAL A 222 5.74 -16.59 -5.23
N ASP A 223 5.16 -17.50 -6.02
CA ASP A 223 5.79 -18.76 -6.39
C ASP A 223 7.09 -18.52 -7.18
N GLN A 224 7.08 -17.58 -8.14
CA GLN A 224 8.28 -17.17 -8.88
C GLN A 224 9.37 -16.65 -7.94
N TYR A 225 9.03 -15.76 -7.02
CA TYR A 225 9.99 -15.20 -6.06
C TYR A 225 10.66 -16.31 -5.25
N TRP A 226 9.89 -17.24 -4.70
CA TRP A 226 10.46 -18.35 -3.94
C TRP A 226 11.28 -19.27 -4.84
N ALA A 227 10.81 -19.64 -6.03
CA ALA A 227 11.57 -20.45 -6.97
C ALA A 227 12.96 -19.87 -7.30
N GLU A 228 13.05 -18.55 -7.47
CA GLU A 228 14.29 -17.84 -7.79
C GLU A 228 15.19 -17.59 -6.57
N ASN A 229 14.64 -17.61 -5.34
CA ASN A 229 15.35 -17.30 -4.09
C ASN A 229 15.52 -18.51 -3.13
N ILE A 230 15.10 -19.73 -3.53
CA ILE A 230 15.27 -20.98 -2.75
C ILE A 230 16.75 -21.34 -2.50
N PHE A 231 17.71 -20.80 -3.27
CA PHE A 231 19.15 -21.00 -3.01
C PHE A 231 19.72 -20.08 -1.92
N THR A 232 18.88 -19.28 -1.27
CA THR A 232 19.24 -18.47 -0.11
C THR A 232 18.25 -18.77 1.01
N ASP A 233 18.27 -19.97 1.59
CA ASP A 233 17.54 -20.20 2.84
C ASP A 233 18.11 -19.24 3.91
N PRO A 234 17.31 -18.27 4.40
CA PRO A 234 17.77 -17.35 5.43
C PRO A 234 18.05 -18.05 6.78
N ASN A 235 17.65 -19.32 6.95
CA ASN A 235 17.92 -20.13 8.13
C ASN A 235 19.17 -21.02 8.01
N GLU A 236 19.82 -21.10 6.84
CA GLU A 236 21.01 -21.94 6.65
C GLU A 236 22.36 -21.24 6.93
N LYS A 237 22.37 -19.97 7.34
CA LYS A 237 23.61 -19.33 7.83
C LYS A 237 23.76 -19.55 9.34
N ILE A 238 24.26 -20.73 9.71
CA ILE A 238 24.93 -21.01 11.00
C ILE A 238 26.44 -20.86 10.80
#